data_AF-A0A4S0G681-F1
#
_entry.id   AF-A0A4S0G681-F1
#
_cell.length_a   1.000
_cell.length_b   1.000
_cell.length_c   1.000
_cell.angle_alpha   90.00
_cell.angle_beta   90.00
_cell.angle_gamma   90.00
#
_symmetry.space_group_name_H-M   'P 1'
#
loop_
_entity.id
_entity.type
_entity.pdbx_description
1 polymer ?
#
loop_
_entity_poly.entity_id
_entity_poly.type
_entity_poly.pdbx_seq_one_letter_code
_entity_poly.pdbx_strand_id
1 'polypeptide(L)'
;MLKGTCHCGAAHWTLEGDPGPITACNCTLCRRYGTLWAYDYVDERIRVAGPINSYTRAEVTEPAFEILFCPTCACVLAWRGLRSSAGDRTRIAVNVRLAPPEAVADLPIDHFDGLETFDDLPRDGRCVRDLWF
;
A
#
# COMPACT_ATOMS: atom_id res chain seq x y z
N MET A 1 -10.46 -12.92 -3.57
CA MET A 1 -9.16 -12.43 -4.05
C MET A 1 -9.33 -11.05 -4.66
N LEU A 2 -8.60 -10.05 -4.17
CA LEU A 2 -8.43 -8.76 -4.84
C LEU A 2 -7.17 -8.79 -5.70
N LYS A 3 -7.19 -8.07 -6.82
CA LYS A 3 -6.04 -7.91 -7.71
C LYS A 3 -5.88 -6.45 -8.06
N GLY A 4 -4.64 -5.96 -7.99
CA GLY A 4 -4.27 -4.66 -8.55
C GLY A 4 -3.21 -4.81 -9.61
N THR A 5 -3.24 -3.97 -10.63
CA THR A 5 -2.29 -4.00 -11.75
C THR A 5 -1.83 -2.57 -12.04
N CYS A 6 -0.55 -2.40 -12.34
CA CYS A 6 -0.03 -1.10 -12.75
C CYS A 6 -0.63 -0.67 -14.09
N HIS A 7 -0.50 0.62 -14.44
CA HIS A 7 -1.13 1.17 -15.64
C HIS A 7 -0.73 0.43 -16.95
N CYS A 8 0.53 0.03 -17.09
CA CYS A 8 1.00 -0.67 -18.29
C CYS A 8 0.72 -2.19 -18.27
N GLY A 9 0.15 -2.75 -17.21
CA GLY A 9 -0.13 -4.18 -17.11
C GLY A 9 1.04 -5.08 -16.70
N ALA A 10 2.28 -4.57 -16.71
CA ALA A 10 3.49 -5.40 -16.55
C ALA A 10 3.69 -5.94 -15.12
N ALA A 11 3.24 -5.20 -14.10
CA ALA A 11 3.40 -5.54 -12.70
C ALA A 11 2.05 -5.55 -11.98
N HIS A 12 1.86 -6.46 -11.04
CA HIS A 12 0.59 -6.65 -10.35
C HIS A 12 0.78 -7.23 -8.95
N TRP A 13 -0.27 -7.17 -8.15
CA TRP A 13 -0.36 -7.82 -6.86
C TRP A 13 -1.69 -8.57 -6.72
N THR A 14 -1.70 -9.60 -5.87
CA THR A 14 -2.91 -10.31 -5.43
C THR A 14 -3.01 -10.27 -3.91
N LEU A 15 -4.23 -10.16 -3.40
CA LEU A 15 -4.55 -10.23 -1.96
C LEU A 15 -5.67 -11.25 -1.74
N GLU A 16 -5.43 -12.24 -0.89
CA GLU A 16 -6.40 -13.26 -0.51
C GLU A 16 -7.19 -12.90 0.76
N GLY A 17 -8.48 -13.25 0.78
CA GLY A 17 -9.38 -12.94 1.89
C GLY A 17 -9.77 -11.46 1.97
N ASP A 18 -10.21 -11.05 3.15
CA ASP A 18 -10.65 -9.68 3.45
C ASP A 18 -9.42 -8.77 3.65
N PRO A 19 -9.25 -7.67 2.88
CA PRO A 19 -8.16 -6.71 3.09
C PRO A 19 -8.29 -5.95 4.42
N GLY A 20 -9.47 -5.95 5.04
CA GLY A 20 -9.77 -5.09 6.17
C GLY A 20 -9.83 -3.61 5.76
N PRO A 21 -9.70 -2.68 6.71
CA PRO A 21 -9.68 -1.27 6.40
C PRO A 21 -8.43 -0.82 5.66
N ILE A 22 -8.60 0.23 4.87
CA ILE A 22 -7.60 0.76 3.98
C ILE A 22 -7.00 2.02 4.59
N THR A 23 -5.69 2.05 4.74
CA THR A 23 -5.04 3.21 5.35
C THR A 23 -4.80 4.32 4.34
N ALA A 24 -5.26 5.52 4.69
CA ALA A 24 -4.89 6.78 4.06
C ALA A 24 -3.89 7.50 4.97
N CYS A 25 -2.63 7.58 4.54
CA CYS A 25 -1.54 8.20 5.30
C CYS A 25 -1.16 9.55 4.69
N ASN A 26 -1.03 10.58 5.52
CA ASN A 26 -0.65 11.94 5.10
C ASN A 26 0.87 12.21 5.11
N CYS A 27 1.72 11.21 5.41
CA CYS A 27 3.16 11.43 5.53
C CYS A 27 3.75 11.98 4.23
N THR A 28 4.98 12.49 4.29
CA THR A 28 5.65 13.12 3.16
C THR A 28 5.70 12.26 1.89
N LEU A 29 5.66 10.95 2.00
CA LEU A 29 5.71 10.02 0.87
C LEU A 29 4.29 9.60 0.42
N CYS A 30 3.47 9.09 1.34
CA CYS A 30 2.14 8.56 1.03
C CYS A 30 1.23 9.62 0.39
N ARG A 31 1.22 10.86 0.90
CA ARG A 31 0.40 11.93 0.32
C ARG A 31 0.84 12.33 -1.10
N ARG A 32 2.13 12.17 -1.43
CA ARG A 32 2.67 12.51 -2.75
C ARG A 32 2.44 11.39 -3.76
N TYR A 33 2.48 10.13 -3.33
CA TYR A 33 2.13 9.01 -4.17
C TYR A 33 0.62 8.79 -4.30
N GLY A 34 -0.18 9.38 -3.39
CA GLY A 34 -1.63 9.23 -3.38
C GLY A 34 -2.07 7.80 -3.10
N THR A 35 -1.27 7.02 -2.38
CA THR A 35 -1.49 5.58 -2.17
C THR A 35 -2.54 5.33 -1.09
N LEU A 36 -3.27 4.21 -1.22
CA LEU A 36 -4.19 3.70 -0.21
C LEU A 36 -3.80 2.25 0.10
N TRP A 37 -3.53 1.93 1.36
CA TRP A 37 -2.81 0.71 1.73
C TRP A 37 -3.71 -0.39 2.30
N ALA A 38 -3.63 -1.59 1.75
CA ALA A 38 -4.13 -2.84 2.36
C ALA A 38 -2.94 -3.69 2.84
N TYR A 39 -2.97 -4.18 4.07
CA TYR A 39 -1.81 -4.74 4.76
C TYR A 39 -1.90 -6.26 4.90
N ASP A 40 -0.76 -6.94 4.76
CA ASP A 40 -0.59 -8.34 5.13
C ASP A 40 0.91 -8.71 5.26
N TYR A 41 1.25 -9.94 4.88
CA TYR A 41 2.59 -10.49 4.83
C TYR A 41 2.91 -11.02 3.42
N VAL A 42 4.18 -10.88 3.05
CA VAL A 42 4.72 -11.38 1.78
C VAL A 42 4.56 -12.90 1.71
N ASP A 43 4.14 -13.41 0.56
CA ASP A 43 3.95 -14.84 0.25
C ASP A 43 2.91 -15.57 1.10
N GLU A 44 2.20 -14.86 1.97
CA GLU A 44 0.99 -15.33 2.66
C GLU A 44 -0.26 -14.93 1.86
N ARG A 45 -1.00 -13.90 2.30
CA ARG A 45 -2.18 -13.42 1.56
C ARG A 45 -1.81 -12.44 0.46
N ILE A 46 -0.67 -11.75 0.55
CA ILE A 46 -0.20 -10.82 -0.47
C ILE A 46 0.96 -11.41 -1.28
N ARG A 47 0.83 -11.36 -2.61
CA ARG A 47 1.90 -11.65 -3.57
C ARG A 47 2.04 -10.51 -4.57
N VAL A 48 3.27 -10.18 -4.94
CA VAL A 48 3.60 -9.17 -5.95
C VAL A 48 4.40 -9.84 -7.06
N ALA A 49 4.07 -9.56 -8.32
CA ALA A 49 4.71 -10.18 -9.46
C ALA A 49 4.88 -9.20 -10.64
N GLY A 50 5.81 -9.54 -11.54
CA GLY A 50 6.22 -8.72 -12.67
C GLY A 50 7.49 -7.90 -12.41
N PRO A 51 7.88 -7.01 -13.33
CA PRO A 51 9.06 -6.14 -13.16
C PRO A 51 8.83 -5.12 -12.05
N ILE A 52 9.74 -5.10 -11.06
CA ILE A 52 9.66 -4.22 -9.89
C ILE A 52 11.01 -3.51 -9.71
N ASN A 53 10.95 -2.19 -9.57
CA ASN A 53 12.04 -1.41 -8.96
C ASN A 53 11.63 -1.00 -7.55
N SER A 54 12.62 -0.64 -6.74
CA SER A 54 12.37 -0.15 -5.39
C SER A 54 13.08 1.16 -5.07
N TYR A 55 12.54 1.85 -4.05
CA TYR A 55 13.06 3.09 -3.52
C TYR A 55 13.05 3.04 -1.99
N THR A 56 14.18 3.40 -1.38
CA THR A 56 14.30 3.65 0.06
C THR A 56 14.66 5.11 0.29
N ARG A 57 14.20 5.66 1.41
CA ARG A 57 14.49 7.04 1.79
C ARG A 57 15.98 7.17 2.12
N ALA A 58 16.69 8.00 1.36
CA ALA A 58 18.13 8.19 1.51
C ALA A 58 18.49 8.97 2.79
N GLU A 59 17.57 9.80 3.29
CA GLU A 59 17.73 10.59 4.50
C GLU A 59 17.56 9.78 5.80
N VAL A 60 17.14 8.52 5.70
CA VAL A 60 16.93 7.64 6.85
C VAL A 60 18.09 6.67 6.95
N THR A 61 18.87 6.73 8.03
CA THR A 61 20.03 5.84 8.27
C THR A 61 19.65 4.37 8.23
N GLU A 62 18.46 4.05 8.77
CA GLU A 62 17.93 2.69 8.83
C GLU A 62 16.47 2.68 8.35
N PRO A 63 16.22 2.60 7.02
CA PRO A 63 14.87 2.61 6.49
C PRO A 63 14.12 1.36 6.96
N ALA A 64 12.89 1.55 7.45
CA ALA A 64 12.04 0.46 7.92
C ALA A 64 11.41 -0.34 6.77
N PHE A 65 11.22 0.28 5.61
CA PHE A 65 10.60 -0.30 4.43
C PHE A 65 11.12 0.35 3.15
N GLU A 66 10.89 -0.33 2.03
CA GLU A 66 11.08 0.17 0.68
C GLU A 66 9.73 0.33 -0.04
N ILE A 67 9.67 1.20 -1.03
CA ILE A 67 8.53 1.36 -1.93
C ILE A 67 8.79 0.59 -3.21
N LEU A 68 7.85 -0.26 -3.62
CA LEU A 68 7.90 -1.06 -4.83
C LEU A 68 7.05 -0.39 -5.92
N PHE A 69 7.63 -0.18 -7.10
CA PHE A 69 6.95 0.47 -8.22
C PHE A 69 7.29 -0.18 -9.56
N CYS A 70 6.39 0.01 -10.52
CA CYS A 70 6.59 -0.48 -11.88
C CYS A 70 7.69 0.36 -12.58
N PRO A 71 8.77 -0.24 -13.10
CA PRO A 71 9.82 0.51 -13.78
C PRO A 71 9.37 1.12 -15.12
N THR A 72 8.24 0.67 -15.67
CA THR A 72 7.72 1.14 -16.97
C THR A 72 6.78 2.34 -16.85
N CYS A 73 5.83 2.31 -15.90
CA CYS A 73 4.82 3.36 -15.76
C CYS A 73 4.87 4.10 -14.41
N ALA A 74 5.85 3.78 -13.56
CA ALA A 74 6.06 4.37 -12.25
C ALA A 74 4.89 4.24 -11.24
N CYS A 75 3.83 3.49 -11.55
CA CYS A 75 2.78 3.19 -10.57
C CYS A 75 3.39 2.51 -9.34
N VAL A 76 3.03 3.02 -8.16
CA VAL A 76 3.42 2.43 -6.87
C VAL A 76 2.53 1.24 -6.57
N LEU A 77 3.13 0.05 -6.46
CA LEU A 77 2.42 -1.20 -6.20
C LEU A 77 2.26 -1.46 -4.71
N ALA A 78 3.33 -1.28 -3.94
CA ALA A 78 3.39 -1.70 -2.54
C ALA A 78 4.47 -0.95 -1.77
N TRP A 79 4.46 -1.06 -0.45
CA TRP A 79 5.66 -0.94 0.36
C TRP A 79 5.96 -2.29 1.02
N ARG A 80 7.25 -2.62 1.19
CA ARG A 80 7.71 -3.87 1.82
C ARG A 80 8.67 -3.58 2.96
N GLY A 81 8.43 -4.20 4.12
CA GLY A 81 9.32 -4.09 5.27
C GLY A 81 10.72 -4.63 4.95
N LEU A 82 11.76 -3.94 5.42
CA LEU A 82 13.15 -4.35 5.23
C LEU A 82 13.67 -5.26 6.37
N ARG A 83 12.84 -5.47 7.40
CA ARG A 83 13.13 -6.34 8.54
C ARG A 83 11.99 -7.31 8.74
N SER A 84 12.32 -8.57 9.04
CA SER A 84 11.34 -9.56 9.44
C SER A 84 10.70 -9.16 10.77
N SER A 85 9.39 -9.36 10.88
CA SER A 85 8.64 -9.25 12.13
C SER A 85 8.67 -10.58 12.90
N ALA A 86 7.97 -10.66 14.04
CA ALA A 86 7.87 -11.88 14.84
C ALA A 86 7.45 -13.09 13.97
N GLY A 87 8.29 -14.13 13.97
CA GLY A 87 8.09 -15.36 13.19
C GLY A 87 8.68 -15.33 11.78
N ASP A 88 9.68 -14.48 11.51
CA ASP A 88 10.35 -14.34 10.20
C ASP A 88 9.45 -13.89 9.04
N ARG A 89 8.35 -13.23 9.38
CA ARG A 89 7.36 -12.75 8.39
C ARG A 89 7.69 -11.33 7.96
N THR A 90 7.65 -11.07 6.66
CA THR A 90 7.87 -9.73 6.11
C THR A 90 6.55 -9.00 5.91
N ARG A 91 6.36 -7.85 6.57
CA ARG A 91 5.17 -7.01 6.38
C ARG A 91 5.18 -6.37 4.99
N ILE A 92 4.01 -6.27 4.39
CA ILE A 92 3.79 -5.62 3.10
C ILE A 92 2.43 -4.93 3.11
N ALA A 93 2.30 -3.82 2.38
CA ALA A 93 0.99 -3.30 2.01
C ALA A 93 0.92 -2.95 0.54
N VAL A 94 -0.21 -3.24 -0.09
CA VAL A 94 -0.47 -2.99 -1.51
C VAL A 94 -1.34 -1.77 -1.72
N ASN A 95 -1.07 -1.03 -2.80
CA ASN A 95 -1.83 0.15 -3.18
C ASN A 95 -3.16 -0.27 -3.84
N VAL A 96 -4.27 -0.13 -3.12
CA VAL A 96 -5.60 -0.56 -3.60
C VAL A 96 -6.12 0.27 -4.76
N ARG A 97 -5.54 1.44 -5.04
CA ARG A 97 -5.90 2.24 -6.23
C ARG A 97 -5.56 1.55 -7.56
N LEU A 98 -4.75 0.49 -7.54
CA LEU A 98 -4.44 -0.31 -8.72
C LEU A 98 -5.48 -1.40 -9.01
N ALA A 99 -6.44 -1.62 -8.10
CA ALA A 99 -7.54 -2.55 -8.31
C ALA A 99 -8.69 -1.90 -9.10
N PRO A 100 -9.58 -2.69 -9.72
CA PRO A 100 -10.82 -2.17 -10.30
C PRO A 100 -11.59 -1.35 -9.25
N PRO A 101 -12.03 -0.12 -9.56
CA PRO A 101 -12.67 0.78 -8.61
C PRO A 101 -13.84 0.12 -7.85
N GLU A 102 -14.71 -0.59 -8.57
CA GLU A 102 -15.88 -1.27 -8.02
C GLU A 102 -15.54 -2.36 -6.99
N ALA A 103 -14.35 -2.95 -7.05
CA ALA A 103 -13.93 -3.99 -6.13
C ALA A 103 -13.46 -3.44 -4.77
N VAL A 104 -13.15 -2.14 -4.70
CA VAL A 104 -12.56 -1.50 -3.52
C VAL A 104 -13.35 -0.30 -3.01
N ALA A 105 -14.33 0.18 -3.77
CA ALA A 105 -15.07 1.42 -3.54
C ALA A 105 -15.62 1.57 -2.10
N ASP A 106 -16.14 0.48 -1.54
CA ASP A 106 -16.82 0.43 -0.23
C ASP A 106 -15.89 0.07 0.93
N LEU A 107 -14.60 -0.16 0.67
CA LEU A 107 -13.69 -0.50 1.75
C LEU A 107 -13.51 0.72 2.67
N PRO A 108 -13.65 0.54 4.00
CA PRO A 108 -13.57 1.64 4.95
C PRO A 108 -12.15 2.21 5.00
N ILE A 109 -12.05 3.51 5.25
CA ILE A 109 -10.77 4.22 5.36
C ILE A 109 -10.42 4.45 6.83
N ASP A 110 -9.20 4.05 7.18
CA ASP A 110 -8.56 4.44 8.43
C ASP A 110 -7.50 5.51 8.10
N HIS A 111 -7.60 6.67 8.74
CA HIS A 111 -6.64 7.75 8.54
C HIS A 111 -5.48 7.59 9.50
N PHE A 112 -4.26 7.75 8.99
CA PHE A 112 -3.03 7.78 9.80
C PHE A 112 -2.32 9.11 9.59
N ASP A 113 -2.09 9.84 10.68
CA ASP A 113 -1.30 11.06 10.65
C ASP A 113 0.19 10.71 10.76
N GLY A 114 0.81 10.39 9.64
CA GLY A 114 2.24 10.17 9.55
C GLY A 114 3.07 11.42 9.34
N LEU A 115 2.48 12.62 9.44
CA LEU A 115 3.17 13.89 9.25
C LEU A 115 3.50 14.57 10.57
N GLU A 116 2.51 14.71 11.46
CA GLU A 116 2.66 15.49 12.70
C GLU A 116 2.70 14.58 13.93
N THR A 117 1.66 13.77 14.17
CA THR A 117 1.54 13.01 15.44
C THR A 117 2.11 11.59 15.38
N PHE A 118 2.16 10.99 14.18
CA PHE A 118 2.50 9.59 13.98
C PHE A 118 1.49 8.60 14.61
N ASP A 119 0.20 8.96 14.59
CA ASP A 119 -0.88 8.19 15.23
C ASP A 119 -2.04 7.89 14.27
N ASP A 120 -2.83 6.87 14.63
CA ASP A 120 -4.14 6.61 14.02
C ASP A 120 -5.14 7.71 14.41
N LEU A 121 -5.91 8.19 13.42
CA LEU A 121 -6.97 9.14 13.64
C LEU A 121 -8.33 8.42 13.81
N PRO A 122 -9.29 9.03 14.54
CA PRO A 122 -10.64 8.47 14.64
C PRO A 122 -11.28 8.28 13.27
N ARG A 123 -12.05 7.19 13.12
CA ARG A 123 -12.83 6.94 11.90
C ARG A 123 -13.83 8.07 11.64
N ASP A 124 -13.89 8.50 10.39
CA ASP A 124 -14.80 9.55 9.92
C ASP A 124 -15.92 9.02 9.01
N GLY A 125 -16.00 7.70 8.84
CA GLY A 125 -17.02 7.03 8.03
C GLY A 125 -16.75 7.03 6.53
N ARG A 126 -15.61 7.58 6.07
CA ARG A 126 -15.25 7.54 4.64
C ARG A 126 -14.82 6.15 4.19
N CYS A 127 -15.00 5.92 2.90
CA CYS A 127 -14.55 4.74 2.17
C CYS A 127 -13.70 5.15 0.96
N VAL A 128 -13.09 4.18 0.29
CA VAL A 128 -12.12 4.43 -0.80
C VAL A 128 -12.66 5.38 -1.89
N ARG A 129 -13.94 5.25 -2.27
CA ARG A 129 -14.56 6.11 -3.29
C ARG A 129 -14.57 7.59 -2.91
N ASP A 130 -14.58 7.92 -1.61
CA ASP A 130 -14.62 9.30 -1.11
C ASP A 130 -13.27 10.00 -1.23
N LEU A 131 -12.20 9.29 -1.65
CA LEU A 131 -10.87 9.84 -1.91
C LEU A 131 -10.49 9.82 -3.41
N TRP A 132 -11.44 9.60 -4.31
CA TRP A 132 -11.18 9.64 -5.77
C TRP A 132 -11.38 11.02 -6.40
N PHE A 133 -12.31 11.81 -5.85
CA PHE A 133 -12.70 13.14 -6.33
C PHE A 133 -12.54 14.16 -5.21
#